data_AF-A0A933V7M1-F1
#
_entry.id   AF-A0A933V7M1-F1
#
_cell.length_a   1.000
_cell.length_b   1.000
_cell.length_c   1.000
_cell.angle_alpha   90.00
_cell.angle_beta   90.00
_cell.angle_gamma   90.00
#
_symmetry.space_group_name_H-M   'P 1'
#
loop_
_entity.id
_entity.type
_entity.pdbx_description
1 polymer ?
#
loop_
_entity_poly.entity_id
_entity_poly.type
_entity_poly.pdbx_seq_one_letter_code
_entity_poly.pdbx_strand_id
1 'polypeptide(L)' 'YNFAHDLKLPGSGGAAVPFLMYPQGENAAGRLDSLDPPTFVYKLSSKELTA' A
#
# COMPACT_ATOMS: atom_id res chain seq x y z
N TYR A 1 6.43 16.30 11.96
CA TYR A 1 7.59 15.38 12.02
C TYR A 1 7.05 13.98 11.79
N ASN A 2 7.38 13.35 10.67
CA ASN A 2 6.97 11.97 10.42
C ASN A 2 7.98 11.07 11.15
N PHE A 3 7.63 10.55 12.32
CA PHE A 3 8.35 9.40 12.86
C PHE A 3 7.96 8.22 11.96
N ALA A 4 8.75 8.03 10.90
CA ALA A 4 8.59 6.95 9.96
C ALA A 4 8.85 5.64 10.73
N HIS A 5 7.77 5.04 11.23
CA HIS A 5 7.80 3.71 11.78
C HIS A 5 7.66 2.70 10.65
N ASP A 6 8.48 1.66 10.68
CA ASP A 6 8.35 0.52 9.79
C ASP A 6 6.93 -0.08 9.89
N LEU A 7 6.17 -0.04 8.80
CA LEU A 7 4.79 -0.52 8.72
C LEU A 7 4.73 -1.93 8.14
N LYS A 8 4.30 -2.89 8.95
CA LYS A 8 3.94 -4.23 8.44
C LYS A 8 2.56 -4.17 7.80
N LEU A 9 2.49 -4.49 6.51
CA LEU A 9 1.22 -4.55 5.79
C LEU A 9 0.44 -5.80 6.23
N PRO A 10 -0.83 -5.68 6.64
CA PRO A 10 -1.64 -6.84 7.02
C PRO A 10 -1.70 -7.86 5.88
N GLY A 11 -1.37 -9.12 6.17
CA GLY A 11 -1.38 -10.21 5.19
C GLY A 11 -0.19 -10.25 4.22
N SER A 12 0.76 -9.31 4.29
CA SER A 12 1.98 -9.33 3.48
C SER A 12 3.02 -10.28 4.06
N GLY A 13 3.68 -11.05 3.19
CA GLY A 13 4.87 -11.83 3.53
C GLY A 13 6.17 -11.04 3.44
N GLY A 14 6.12 -9.79 2.94
CA GLY A 14 7.29 -8.96 2.71
C GLY A 14 7.80 -8.20 3.93
N ALA A 15 8.99 -7.59 3.81
CA ALA A 15 9.58 -6.77 4.85
C ALA A 15 8.70 -5.55 5.19
N ALA A 16 8.78 -5.03 6.41
CA ALA A 16 8.04 -3.82 6.77
C ALA A 16 8.40 -2.64 5.85
N VAL A 17 7.43 -1.77 5.57
CA VAL A 17 7.60 -0.59 4.73
C VAL A 17 8.17 0.54 5.60
N PRO A 18 9.38 1.03 5.33
CA PRO A 18 10.03 2.01 6.21
C PRO A 18 9.35 3.39 6.19
N PHE A 19 8.64 3.71 5.10
CA PHE A 19 7.89 4.96 4.97
C PHE A 19 6.75 4.81 3.95
N LEU A 20 5.54 5.23 4.33
CA LEU A 20 4.34 5.08 3.50
C LEU A 20 3.96 6.41 2.84
N MET A 21 4.82 6.90 1.93
CA MET A 21 4.57 8.13 1.16
C MET A 21 3.56 7.93 0.05
N TYR A 22 3.60 6.75 -0.57
CA TYR A 22 2.79 6.37 -1.72
C TYR A 22 1.97 5.12 -1.39
N PRO A 23 0.83 4.92 -2.07
CA PRO A 23 0.04 3.71 -1.92
C PRO A 23 0.90 2.47 -2.14
N GLN A 24 0.73 1.47 -1.29
CA GLN A 24 1.42 0.19 -1.39
C GLN A 24 0.44 -0.85 -1.93
N GLY A 25 0.89 -1.69 -2.86
CA GLY A 25 0.12 -2.81 -3.40
C GLY A 25 0.98 -4.07 -3.47
N GLU A 26 0.37 -5.22 -3.16
CA GLU A 26 1.01 -6.54 -3.22
C GLU A 26 0.04 -7.53 -3.85
N ASN A 27 0.55 -8.37 -4.74
CA ASN A 27 -0.18 -9.48 -5.35
C ASN A 27 0.68 -10.75 -5.33
N ALA A 28 0.23 -11.83 -5.98
CA ALA A 28 0.96 -13.10 -6.03
C ALA A 28 2.36 -13.01 -6.68
N ALA A 29 2.61 -12.00 -7.52
CA ALA A 29 3.92 -11.72 -8.11
C ALA A 29 4.83 -10.86 -7.21
N GLY A 30 4.33 -10.38 -6.07
CA GLY A 30 5.06 -9.57 -5.12
C GLY A 30 4.54 -8.13 -5.02
N ARG A 31 5.42 -7.23 -4.57
CA ARG A 31 5.08 -5.82 -4.40
C ARG A 31 5.11 -5.09 -5.73
N LEU A 32 4.14 -4.21 -5.91
CA LEU A 32 4.06 -3.33 -7.07
C LEU A 32 4.94 -2.09 -6.87
N ASP A 33 5.48 -1.56 -7.96
CA ASP A 33 6.22 -0.30 -7.94
C ASP A 33 5.25 0.88 -7.94
N SER A 34 5.13 1.56 -6.79
CA SER A 34 4.29 2.75 -6.65
C SER A 34 4.73 3.95 -7.49
N LEU A 35 5.93 3.91 -8.07
CA LEU A 35 6.50 4.97 -8.92
C LEU A 35 6.40 4.66 -10.43
N ASP A 36 5.78 3.55 -10.81
CA ASP A 36 5.54 3.17 -12.21
C ASP A 36 4.07 3.44 -12.61
N PRO A 37 3.71 4.67 -13.03
CA PRO A 37 2.33 5.03 -13.35
C PRO A 37 1.69 4.19 -14.48
N PRO A 38 2.43 3.72 -15.51
CA PRO A 38 1.90 2.77 -16.49
C PRO A 38 1.33 1.48 -15.90
N THR A 39 1.93 0.95 -14.82
CA THR A 39 1.57 -0.38 -14.29
C THR A 39 0.86 -0.31 -12.93
N PHE A 40 1.03 0.77 -12.17
CA PHE A 40 0.40 0.98 -10.87
C PHE A 40 -0.80 1.95 -10.96
N VAL A 41 -1.93 1.43 -11.44
CA VAL A 41 -3.19 2.17 -11.56
C VAL A 41 -4.25 1.55 -10.65
N TYR A 42 -4.89 2.37 -9.80
CA TYR A 42 -5.91 1.89 -8.88
C TYR A 42 -7.05 2.91 -8.70
N LYS A 43 -8.22 2.44 -8.27
CA LYS A 43 -9.38 3.26 -7.92
C LYS A 43 -9.84 2.93 -6.51
N LEU A 44 -9.96 3.94 -5.66
CA LEU A 44 -10.54 3.80 -4.33
C LEU A 44 -11.99 4.30 -4.35
N SER A 45 -12.91 3.52 -3.77
CA SER A 45 -14.31 3.90 -3.62
C SER A 45 -14.78 3.61 -2.19
N SER A 46 -15.60 4.49 -1.63
CA SER A 46 -16.28 4.27 -0.36
C SER A 46 -17.79 4.24 -0.56
N LYS A 47 -18.49 3.63 0.39
CA LYS A 47 -19.95 3.72 0.53
C LYS A 47 -20.28 3.88 2.00
N GLU A 48 -21.41 4.52 2.28
CA GLU A 48 -21.93 4.61 3.65
C GLU A 48 -22.32 3.21 4.17
N LEU A 49 -22.09 2.97 5.46
CA LEU A 49 -22.51 1.78 6.18
C LEU A 49 -23.49 2.19 7.27
N THR A 50 -24.57 1.43 7.44
CA THR A 50 -25.48 1.60 8.58
C THR A 50 -24.78 1.12 9.85
N ALA A 51 -24.90 1.90 10.92
CA ALA A 51 -24.30 1.64 12.23
C ALA A 51 -24.95 0.47 12.97
#